data_AF-A0A199VJN6-F1
#
_entry.id   AF-A0A199VJN6-F1
#
_cell.length_a   1.000
_cell.length_b   1.000
_cell.length_c   1.000
_cell.angle_alpha   90.00
_cell.angle_beta   90.00
_cell.angle_gamma   90.00
#
_symmetry.space_group_name_H-M   'P 1'
#
loop_
_entity.id
_entity.type
_entity.pdbx_description
1 polymer ?
#
loop_
_entity_poly.entity_id
_entity_poly.type
_entity_poly.pdbx_seq_one_letter_code
_entity_poly.pdbx_strand_id
1 'polypeptide(L)'
;YSRRTTPSEDFGVEITVKDVGVDPVLSSLSESPSRWPMEFERKQQEIIDLWHACNVSLVHRTYFFLLFMGDPSDSIYLEVEHRRLSFLRNSFSSELAKQAAEGELNGVVASSLKNLRHEREMLYRQMLKKLPEKERESLYNKWGIALNSKQRRLQLARRVWTRTDMEHARESASLVARLIGLLEPGQALKEMFGLSSHSHHS
;
A
#
# COMPACT_ATOMS: atom_id res chain seq x y z
N TYR A 1 13.74 53.24 59.02
CA TYR A 1 14.72 53.18 57.92
C TYR A 1 13.96 53.41 56.61
N SER A 2 14.24 54.51 55.94
CA SER A 2 13.57 54.99 54.71
C SER A 2 14.38 54.65 53.45
N ARG A 3 13.69 54.32 52.34
CA ARG A 3 13.98 54.57 50.89
C ARG A 3 13.04 53.66 50.08
N ARG A 4 12.11 54.06 49.20
CA ARG A 4 11.96 55.08 48.13
C ARG A 4 12.72 54.76 46.81
N THR A 5 11.94 54.53 45.72
CA THR A 5 12.13 54.94 44.28
C THR A 5 13.35 54.41 43.51
N THR A 6 13.39 54.05 42.21
CA THR A 6 12.53 53.91 41.00
C THR A 6 13.41 53.26 39.89
N PRO A 7 12.90 52.93 38.67
CA PRO A 7 13.55 52.02 37.71
C PRO A 7 14.51 52.72 36.74
N SER A 8 15.37 51.95 36.05
CA SER A 8 16.13 52.42 34.88
C SER A 8 15.94 51.45 33.70
N GLU A 9 15.28 51.97 32.66
CA GLU A 9 15.35 51.46 31.30
C GLU A 9 16.77 51.65 30.77
N ASP A 10 17.32 50.64 30.09
CA ASP A 10 18.53 50.76 29.29
C ASP A 10 18.21 50.36 27.84
N PHE A 11 18.44 51.30 26.92
CA PHE A 11 18.32 51.15 25.48
C PHE A 11 19.71 50.80 24.94
N GLY A 12 19.87 49.59 24.40
CA GLY A 12 21.01 49.19 23.59
C GLY A 12 20.53 48.50 22.32
N VAL A 13 20.80 49.12 21.16
CA VAL A 13 20.46 48.66 19.81
C VAL A 13 21.63 47.87 19.19
N GLU A 14 21.29 46.96 18.25
CA GLU A 14 22.15 46.28 17.25
C GLU A 14 23.05 45.13 17.78
N ILE A 15 23.13 43.95 17.16
CA ILE A 15 23.35 43.62 15.73
C ILE A 15 22.66 42.28 15.35
N THR A 16 22.26 42.22 14.10
CA THR A 16 21.56 41.18 13.35
C THR A 16 22.36 39.91 12.99
N VAL A 17 21.60 38.83 12.72
CA VAL A 17 21.85 37.68 11.83
C VAL A 17 22.79 36.57 12.30
N LYS A 18 22.21 35.38 12.53
CA LYS A 18 22.51 34.16 11.76
C LYS A 18 21.28 33.27 11.71
N ASP A 19 20.53 33.51 10.63
CA ASP A 19 19.68 32.52 9.96
C ASP A 19 20.49 31.22 9.78
N VAL A 20 20.24 30.25 10.64
CA VAL A 20 20.71 28.89 10.44
C VAL A 20 19.67 28.24 9.54
N GLY A 21 19.97 28.28 8.25
CA GLY A 21 19.22 27.58 7.21
C GLY A 21 19.03 26.13 7.61
N VAL A 22 17.83 25.82 8.08
CA VAL A 22 17.32 24.45 8.10
C VAL A 22 17.16 24.04 6.65
N ASP A 23 17.94 23.04 6.24
CA ASP A 23 17.86 22.41 4.93
C ASP A 23 16.38 22.19 4.53
N PRO A 24 15.94 22.58 3.31
CA PRO A 24 14.55 22.42 2.87
C PRO A 24 14.08 20.95 2.84
N VAL A 25 15.03 20.02 2.93
CA VAL A 25 14.82 18.58 2.81
C VAL A 25 14.17 17.97 4.06
N LEU A 26 14.27 18.61 5.23
CA LEU A 26 13.66 18.07 6.46
C LEU A 26 12.23 18.61 6.70
N SER A 27 11.90 19.79 6.15
CA SER A 27 10.57 20.39 6.31
C SER A 27 9.48 19.68 5.47
N SER A 28 9.87 18.84 4.50
CA SER A 28 8.92 18.01 3.75
C SER A 28 8.43 16.78 4.52
N LEU A 29 9.00 16.48 5.70
CA LEU A 29 8.60 15.33 6.51
C LEU A 29 7.57 15.68 7.60
N SER A 30 7.32 16.97 7.85
CA SER A 30 6.21 17.41 8.70
C SER A 30 4.99 17.72 7.82
N GLU A 31 4.43 16.68 7.21
CA GLU A 31 3.13 16.79 6.56
C GLU A 31 2.12 17.25 7.61
N SER A 32 1.41 18.35 7.33
CA SER A 32 0.35 18.81 8.23
C SER A 32 -0.67 17.69 8.40
N PRO A 33 -1.07 17.32 9.65
CA PRO A 33 -2.01 16.23 9.90
C PRO A 33 -3.33 16.35 9.13
N SER A 34 -3.71 17.57 8.74
CA SER A 34 -4.91 17.88 7.96
C SER A 34 -4.85 17.48 6.48
N ARG A 35 -3.65 17.31 5.89
CA ARG A 35 -3.48 16.95 4.47
C ARG A 35 -3.24 15.46 4.27
N TRP A 36 -2.78 14.77 5.31
CA TRP A 36 -2.40 13.36 5.28
C TRP A 36 -3.46 12.44 4.67
N PRO A 37 -4.77 12.52 5.00
CA PRO A 37 -5.76 11.61 4.42
C PRO A 37 -5.82 11.65 2.89
N MET A 38 -5.73 12.85 2.31
CA MET A 38 -5.75 13.02 0.85
C MET A 38 -4.45 12.50 0.20
N GLU A 39 -3.31 12.76 0.82
CA GLU A 39 -2.01 12.27 0.33
C GLU A 39 -1.90 10.75 0.44
N PHE A 40 -2.40 10.17 1.53
CA PHE A 40 -2.51 8.73 1.74
C PHE A 40 -3.33 8.08 0.63
N GLU A 41 -4.55 8.56 0.38
CA GLU A 41 -5.43 8.01 -0.67
C GLU A 41 -4.78 8.10 -2.05
N ARG A 42 -4.17 9.25 -2.37
CA ARG A 42 -3.43 9.44 -3.63
C ARG A 42 -2.26 8.44 -3.74
N LYS A 43 -1.43 8.32 -2.72
CA LYS A 43 -0.27 7.43 -2.71
C LYS A 43 -0.68 5.96 -2.78
N GLN A 44 -1.72 5.58 -2.04
CA GLN A 44 -2.26 4.23 -2.06
C GLN A 44 -2.78 3.87 -3.47
N GLN A 45 -3.47 4.80 -4.14
CA GLN A 45 -3.90 4.60 -5.52
C GLN A 45 -2.71 4.45 -6.48
N GLU A 46 -1.69 5.30 -6.39
CA GLU A 46 -0.46 5.20 -7.20
C GLU A 46 0.23 3.82 -7.02
N ILE A 47 0.31 3.33 -5.79
CA ILE A 47 0.87 2.02 -5.48
C ILE A 47 0.03 0.89 -6.10
N ILE A 48 -1.30 0.97 -6.03
CA ILE A 48 -2.20 -0.02 -6.63
C ILE A 48 -2.00 -0.07 -8.14
N ASP A 49 -1.90 1.06 -8.81
CA ASP A 49 -1.66 1.13 -10.25
C ASP A 49 -0.30 0.53 -10.61
N LEU A 50 0.74 0.85 -9.83
CA LEU A 50 2.08 0.29 -9.98
C LEU A 50 2.11 -1.23 -9.75
N TRP A 51 1.37 -1.77 -8.79
CA TRP A 51 1.25 -3.21 -8.58
C TRP A 51 0.71 -3.92 -9.83
N HIS A 52 -0.28 -3.33 -10.50
CA HIS A 52 -0.82 -3.86 -11.74
C HIS A 52 0.22 -3.81 -12.86
N ALA A 53 0.86 -2.65 -13.06
CA ALA A 53 1.87 -2.48 -14.09
C ALA A 53 3.07 -3.45 -13.93
N CYS A 54 3.41 -3.78 -12.68
CA CYS A 54 4.55 -4.63 -12.35
C CYS A 54 4.19 -6.11 -12.10
N ASN A 55 2.94 -6.52 -12.33
CA ASN A 55 2.48 -7.90 -12.07
C ASN A 55 2.78 -8.40 -10.65
N VAL A 56 2.67 -7.52 -9.64
CA VAL A 56 3.02 -7.87 -8.25
C VAL A 56 2.07 -8.92 -7.70
N SER A 57 2.60 -9.84 -6.88
CA SER A 57 1.87 -10.90 -6.19
C SER A 57 0.54 -10.43 -5.57
N LEU A 58 -0.53 -11.20 -5.75
CA LEU A 58 -1.85 -10.89 -5.19
C LEU A 58 -1.86 -10.98 -3.67
N VAL A 59 -1.10 -11.94 -3.13
CA VAL A 59 -0.89 -12.11 -1.70
C VAL A 59 -0.15 -10.89 -1.13
N HIS A 60 0.91 -10.42 -1.79
CA HIS A 60 1.63 -9.20 -1.39
C HIS A 60 0.73 -7.97 -1.38
N ARG A 61 -0.03 -7.73 -2.47
CA ARG A 61 -1.00 -6.61 -2.54
C ARG A 61 -1.96 -6.64 -1.35
N THR A 62 -2.46 -7.83 -1.02
CA THR A 62 -3.40 -8.04 0.09
C THR A 62 -2.77 -7.73 1.44
N TYR A 63 -1.57 -8.25 1.70
CA TYR A 63 -0.87 -7.97 2.95
C TYR A 63 -0.62 -6.48 3.14
N PHE A 64 -0.04 -5.84 2.13
CA PHE A 64 0.30 -4.42 2.20
C PHE A 64 -0.96 -3.56 2.37
N PHE A 65 -2.02 -3.82 1.60
CA PHE A 65 -3.27 -3.07 1.65
C PHE A 65 -3.96 -3.16 3.02
N LEU A 66 -3.86 -4.29 3.72
CA LEU A 66 -4.50 -4.48 5.02
C LEU A 66 -3.65 -3.97 6.19
N LEU A 67 -2.34 -3.86 5.99
CA LEU A 67 -1.41 -3.35 7.01
C LEU A 67 -1.43 -1.83 7.11
N PHE A 68 -1.39 -1.15 5.97
CA PHE A 68 -1.22 0.30 5.91
C PHE A 68 -2.57 0.94 5.59
N MET A 69 -3.23 1.43 6.64
CA MET A 69 -4.65 1.81 6.65
C MET A 69 -4.85 3.32 6.75
N GLY A 70 -3.77 4.10 6.77
CA GLY A 70 -3.82 5.57 6.76
C GLY A 70 -3.43 6.19 8.08
N ASP A 71 -2.65 5.50 8.92
CA ASP A 71 -1.97 6.16 10.03
C ASP A 71 -0.78 6.99 9.50
N PRO A 72 -0.50 8.20 9.99
CA PRO A 72 0.66 8.98 9.55
C PRO A 72 2.00 8.23 9.61
N SER A 73 2.15 7.26 10.53
CA SER A 73 3.33 6.38 10.59
C SER A 73 3.43 5.38 9.42
N ASP A 74 2.35 5.16 8.68
CA ASP A 74 2.34 4.32 7.47
C ASP A 74 3.12 4.98 6.30
N SER A 75 3.34 6.31 6.35
CA SER A 75 3.97 7.11 5.28
C SER A 75 5.28 6.55 4.74
N ILE A 76 6.19 6.14 5.63
CA ILE A 76 7.49 5.58 5.23
C ILE A 76 7.33 4.27 4.44
N TYR A 77 6.35 3.44 4.78
CA TYR A 77 6.10 2.16 4.09
C TYR A 77 5.51 2.39 2.70
N LEU A 78 4.59 3.35 2.57
CA LEU A 78 4.04 3.75 1.27
C LEU A 78 5.15 4.28 0.37
N GLU A 79 6.03 5.13 0.90
CA GLU A 79 7.12 5.69 0.13
C GLU A 79 8.12 4.63 -0.34
N VAL A 80 8.52 3.71 0.56
CA VAL A 80 9.43 2.61 0.23
C VAL A 80 8.83 1.71 -0.86
N GLU A 81 7.58 1.30 -0.71
CA GLU A 81 6.92 0.44 -1.69
C GLU A 81 6.75 1.16 -3.03
N HIS A 82 6.33 2.42 -3.03
CA HIS A 82 6.21 3.22 -4.25
C HIS A 82 7.55 3.36 -4.98
N ARG A 83 8.65 3.64 -4.28
CA ARG A 83 10.00 3.74 -4.86
C ARG A 83 10.45 2.39 -5.47
N ARG A 84 10.27 1.29 -4.73
CA ARG A 84 10.59 -0.07 -5.20
C ARG A 84 9.84 -0.42 -6.49
N LEU A 85 8.54 -0.12 -6.54
CA LEU A 85 7.71 -0.40 -7.70
C LEU A 85 8.02 0.50 -8.89
N SER A 86 8.31 1.79 -8.65
CA SER A 86 8.72 2.71 -9.69
C SER A 86 10.01 2.24 -10.36
N PHE A 87 10.98 1.78 -9.57
CA PHE A 87 12.21 1.19 -10.08
C PHE A 87 11.95 -0.07 -10.92
N LEU A 88 11.07 -0.96 -10.44
CA LEU A 88 10.69 -2.18 -11.15
C LEU A 88 9.99 -1.86 -12.48
N ARG A 89 9.07 -0.90 -12.50
CA ARG A 89 8.38 -0.45 -13.73
C ARG A 89 9.36 0.12 -14.75
N ASN A 90 10.30 0.95 -14.30
CA ASN A 90 11.30 1.54 -15.19
C ASN A 90 12.21 0.46 -15.77
N SER A 91 12.58 -0.53 -14.97
CA SER A 91 13.32 -1.71 -15.42
C SER A 91 12.53 -2.47 -16.51
N PHE A 92 11.24 -2.72 -16.31
CA PHE A 92 10.39 -3.38 -17.32
C PHE A 92 10.27 -2.56 -18.60
N SER A 93 10.11 -1.25 -18.49
CA SER A 93 9.96 -0.35 -19.65
C SER A 93 11.25 -0.27 -20.46
N SER A 94 12.39 -0.12 -19.79
CA SER A 94 13.71 -0.14 -20.43
C SER A 94 13.97 -1.48 -21.11
N GLU A 95 13.54 -2.58 -20.50
CA GLU A 95 13.77 -3.91 -21.03
C GLU A 95 12.85 -4.22 -22.21
N LEU A 96 11.59 -3.81 -22.16
CA LEU A 96 10.66 -3.94 -23.28
C LEU A 96 11.13 -3.15 -24.51
N ALA A 97 11.74 -1.97 -24.29
CA ALA A 97 12.36 -1.19 -25.36
C ALA A 97 13.53 -1.92 -26.03
N LYS A 98 14.35 -2.67 -25.26
CA LYS A 98 15.41 -3.52 -25.81
C LYS A 98 14.85 -4.73 -26.56
N GLN A 99 13.79 -5.36 -26.05
CA GLN A 99 13.15 -6.51 -26.71
C GLN A 99 12.49 -6.15 -28.05
N ALA A 100 11.95 -4.94 -28.20
CA ALA A 100 11.46 -4.48 -29.50
C ALA A 100 12.55 -4.48 -30.59
N ALA A 101 13.83 -4.43 -30.19
CA ALA A 101 14.96 -4.56 -31.09
C ALA A 101 15.44 -6.02 -31.28
N GLU A 102 15.21 -6.92 -30.31
CA GLU A 102 15.84 -8.26 -30.26
C GLU A 102 14.87 -9.47 -30.30
N GLY A 103 13.56 -9.27 -30.18
CA GLY A 103 12.53 -10.27 -30.52
C GLY A 103 12.17 -11.33 -29.47
N GLU A 104 12.79 -11.35 -28.28
CA GLU A 104 12.56 -12.39 -27.25
C GLU A 104 11.94 -11.84 -25.94
N LEU A 105 10.93 -12.50 -25.38
CA LEU A 105 10.31 -12.11 -24.10
C LEU A 105 11.23 -12.48 -22.91
N ASN A 106 11.78 -11.47 -22.22
CA ASN A 106 12.68 -11.68 -21.07
C ASN A 106 11.97 -12.41 -19.91
N GLY A 107 12.72 -13.33 -19.28
CA GLY A 107 12.30 -14.21 -18.18
C GLY A 107 11.75 -13.50 -16.94
N VAL A 108 12.11 -12.24 -16.63
CA VAL A 108 11.61 -11.56 -15.43
C VAL A 108 10.11 -11.22 -15.54
N VAL A 109 9.70 -10.55 -16.63
CA VAL A 109 8.28 -10.22 -16.87
C VAL A 109 7.48 -11.52 -17.03
N ALA A 110 7.99 -12.48 -17.81
CA ALA A 110 7.34 -13.77 -17.99
C ALA A 110 7.17 -14.53 -16.66
N SER A 111 8.18 -14.50 -15.79
CA SER A 111 8.14 -15.10 -14.45
C SER A 111 7.10 -14.43 -13.55
N SER A 112 7.04 -13.09 -13.53
CA SER A 112 6.04 -12.36 -12.73
C SER A 112 4.59 -12.71 -13.14
N LEU A 113 4.32 -12.78 -14.45
CA LEU A 113 3.02 -13.17 -14.98
C LEU A 113 2.71 -14.64 -14.68
N LYS A 114 3.72 -15.51 -14.76
CA LYS A 114 3.61 -16.92 -14.38
C LYS A 114 3.26 -17.03 -12.90
N ASN A 115 3.90 -16.30 -12.01
CA ASN A 115 3.61 -16.31 -10.57
C ASN A 115 2.17 -15.87 -10.29
N LEU A 116 1.68 -14.80 -10.93
CA LEU A 116 0.28 -14.38 -10.80
C LEU A 116 -0.72 -15.48 -11.22
N ARG A 117 -0.42 -16.21 -12.30
CA ARG A 117 -1.26 -17.35 -12.72
C ARG A 117 -1.29 -18.45 -11.67
N HIS A 118 -0.14 -18.79 -11.07
CA HIS A 118 -0.07 -19.79 -10.00
C HIS A 118 -0.81 -19.35 -8.75
N GLU A 119 -0.74 -18.07 -8.38
CA GLU A 119 -1.50 -17.54 -7.25
C GLU A 119 -3.00 -17.62 -7.50
N ARG A 120 -3.49 -17.23 -8.67
CA ARG A 120 -4.92 -17.36 -9.02
C ARG A 120 -5.39 -18.80 -8.96
N GLU A 121 -4.57 -19.74 -9.42
CA GLU A 121 -4.85 -21.17 -9.39
C GLU A 121 -4.83 -21.72 -7.95
N MET A 122 -3.94 -21.22 -7.09
CA MET A 122 -3.97 -21.49 -5.66
C MET A 122 -5.27 -20.96 -5.01
N LEU A 123 -5.65 -19.71 -5.29
CA LEU A 123 -6.88 -19.11 -4.76
C LEU A 123 -8.12 -19.87 -5.22
N TYR A 124 -8.17 -20.28 -6.49
CA TYR A 124 -9.23 -21.14 -7.04
C TYR A 124 -9.40 -22.42 -6.22
N ARG A 125 -8.30 -23.10 -5.85
CA ARG A 125 -8.34 -24.29 -5.00
C ARG A 125 -8.79 -23.97 -3.58
N GLN A 126 -8.34 -22.85 -3.02
CA GLN A 126 -8.72 -22.44 -1.66
C GLN A 126 -10.20 -22.07 -1.55
N MET A 127 -10.81 -21.54 -2.61
CA MET A 127 -12.26 -21.21 -2.61
C MET A 127 -13.14 -22.42 -2.31
N LEU A 128 -12.74 -23.62 -2.74
CA LEU A 128 -13.47 -24.83 -2.40
C LEU A 128 -13.32 -25.19 -0.91
N LYS A 129 -12.13 -24.99 -0.36
CA LYS A 129 -11.77 -25.40 1.01
C LYS A 129 -12.25 -24.42 2.08
N LYS A 130 -12.25 -23.12 1.78
CA LYS A 130 -12.41 -22.04 2.77
C LYS A 130 -13.75 -21.34 2.72
N LEU A 131 -14.49 -21.45 1.60
CA LEU A 131 -15.76 -20.74 1.41
C LEU A 131 -16.93 -21.72 1.29
N PRO A 132 -17.98 -21.58 2.12
CA PRO A 132 -19.26 -22.26 1.94
C PRO A 132 -19.89 -21.96 0.58
N GLU A 133 -20.76 -22.86 0.11
CA GLU A 133 -21.42 -22.70 -1.21
C GLU A 133 -22.21 -21.40 -1.34
N LYS A 134 -23.08 -21.11 -0.35
CA LYS A 134 -23.88 -19.88 -0.31
C LYS A 134 -23.03 -18.61 -0.41
N GLU A 135 -21.86 -18.60 0.23
CA GLU A 135 -20.94 -17.47 0.15
C GLU A 135 -20.29 -17.35 -1.24
N ARG A 136 -19.92 -18.48 -1.86
CA ARG A 136 -19.41 -18.48 -3.24
C ARG A 136 -20.45 -17.93 -4.21
N GLU A 137 -21.71 -18.31 -4.08
CA GLU A 137 -22.80 -17.79 -4.92
C GLU A 137 -23.01 -16.29 -4.73
N SER A 138 -22.95 -15.81 -3.49
CA SER A 138 -22.99 -14.37 -3.20
C SER A 138 -21.86 -13.62 -3.91
N LEU A 139 -20.62 -14.13 -3.82
CA LEU A 139 -19.47 -13.55 -4.52
C LEU A 139 -19.65 -13.59 -6.04
N TYR A 140 -20.22 -14.66 -6.59
CA TYR A 140 -20.52 -14.75 -8.01
C TYR A 140 -21.48 -13.66 -8.46
N ASN A 141 -22.62 -13.52 -7.78
CA ASN A 141 -23.60 -12.48 -8.10
C ASN A 141 -22.98 -11.09 -7.98
N LYS A 142 -22.30 -10.81 -6.86
CA LYS A 142 -21.67 -9.52 -6.61
C LYS A 142 -20.68 -9.14 -7.70
N TRP A 143 -19.90 -10.10 -8.18
CA TRP A 143 -18.86 -9.85 -9.17
C TRP A 143 -19.34 -10.10 -10.60
N GLY A 144 -20.65 -10.25 -10.84
CA GLY A 144 -21.24 -10.39 -12.17
C GLY A 144 -20.91 -11.74 -12.86
N ILE A 145 -20.85 -12.83 -12.09
CA ILE A 145 -20.69 -14.21 -12.58
C ILE A 145 -22.06 -14.88 -12.50
N ALA A 146 -22.66 -15.20 -13.65
CA ALA A 146 -23.95 -15.87 -13.67
C ALA A 146 -23.87 -17.25 -13.03
N LEU A 147 -24.84 -17.60 -12.16
CA LEU A 147 -24.87 -18.88 -11.43
C LEU A 147 -25.02 -20.10 -12.34
N ASN A 148 -25.54 -19.93 -13.56
CA ASN A 148 -25.61 -20.98 -14.58
C ASN A 148 -24.34 -21.09 -15.46
N SER A 149 -23.37 -20.18 -15.31
CA SER A 149 -22.14 -20.21 -16.12
C SER A 149 -21.19 -21.33 -15.69
N LYS A 150 -20.33 -21.77 -16.62
CA LYS A 150 -19.32 -22.82 -16.37
C LYS A 150 -18.11 -22.24 -15.63
N GLN A 151 -17.42 -23.06 -14.84
CA GLN A 151 -16.15 -22.70 -14.20
C GLN A 151 -16.21 -21.42 -13.31
N ARG A 152 -17.32 -21.17 -12.61
CA ARG A 152 -17.55 -19.94 -11.81
C ARG A 152 -16.42 -19.61 -10.84
N ARG A 153 -15.87 -20.60 -10.13
CA ARG A 153 -14.70 -20.41 -9.24
C ARG A 153 -13.48 -19.89 -10.00
N LEU A 154 -13.20 -20.41 -11.19
CA LEU A 154 -12.07 -19.97 -11.99
C LEU A 154 -12.29 -18.55 -12.52
N GLN A 155 -13.51 -18.22 -12.94
CA GLN A 155 -13.89 -16.85 -13.30
C GLN A 155 -13.68 -15.90 -12.11
N LEU A 156 -14.13 -16.28 -10.91
CA LEU A 156 -13.92 -15.47 -9.70
C LEU A 156 -12.44 -15.29 -9.40
N ALA A 157 -11.66 -16.37 -9.40
CA ALA A 157 -10.21 -16.32 -9.19
C ALA A 157 -9.49 -15.44 -10.22
N ARG A 158 -10.00 -15.35 -11.46
CA ARG A 158 -9.48 -14.46 -12.51
C ARG A 158 -9.90 -13.00 -12.35
N ARG A 159 -10.91 -12.68 -11.55
CA ARG A 159 -11.36 -11.30 -11.28
C ARG A 159 -10.70 -10.67 -10.06
N VAL A 160 -10.11 -11.48 -9.17
CA VAL A 160 -9.41 -10.98 -7.97
C VAL A 160 -8.28 -10.03 -8.39
N TRP A 161 -8.21 -8.84 -7.79
CA TRP A 161 -7.17 -7.83 -8.06
C TRP A 161 -6.97 -7.54 -9.57
N THR A 162 -8.07 -7.29 -10.29
CA THR A 162 -8.02 -6.95 -11.74
C THR A 162 -8.38 -5.51 -12.04
N ARG A 163 -9.07 -4.84 -11.11
CA ARG A 163 -9.39 -3.43 -11.18
C ARG A 163 -8.62 -2.70 -10.10
N THR A 164 -8.30 -1.44 -10.37
CA THR A 164 -7.49 -0.58 -9.49
C THR A 164 -8.33 0.32 -8.60
N ASP A 165 -9.66 0.35 -8.76
CA ASP A 165 -10.52 1.13 -7.88
C ASP A 165 -10.53 0.58 -6.45
N MET A 166 -10.68 1.49 -5.50
CA MET A 166 -10.52 1.21 -4.07
C MET A 166 -11.56 0.22 -3.51
N GLU A 167 -12.77 0.21 -4.06
CA GLU A 167 -13.80 -0.75 -3.66
C GLU A 167 -13.38 -2.17 -4.07
N HIS A 168 -13.04 -2.37 -5.35
CA HIS A 168 -12.57 -3.66 -5.85
C HIS A 168 -11.29 -4.13 -5.17
N ALA A 169 -10.36 -3.22 -4.87
CA ALA A 169 -9.13 -3.50 -4.14
C ALA A 169 -9.43 -4.03 -2.73
N ARG A 170 -10.29 -3.35 -1.97
CA ARG A 170 -10.70 -3.76 -0.62
C ARG A 170 -11.38 -5.12 -0.62
N GLU A 171 -12.29 -5.36 -1.56
CA GLU A 171 -12.97 -6.65 -1.68
C GLU A 171 -12.03 -7.78 -2.08
N SER A 172 -11.11 -7.50 -3.01
CA SER A 172 -10.08 -8.46 -3.41
C SER A 172 -9.16 -8.81 -2.24
N ALA A 173 -8.70 -7.81 -1.49
CA ALA A 173 -7.88 -8.00 -0.29
C ALA A 173 -8.61 -8.87 0.75
N SER A 174 -9.86 -8.53 1.05
CA SER A 174 -10.69 -9.28 1.99
C SER A 174 -10.87 -10.74 1.56
N LEU A 175 -11.19 -10.98 0.29
CA LEU A 175 -11.35 -12.33 -0.25
C LEU A 175 -10.03 -13.12 -0.17
N VAL A 176 -8.91 -12.54 -0.60
CA VAL A 176 -7.61 -13.21 -0.55
C VAL A 176 -7.22 -13.54 0.89
N ALA A 177 -7.34 -12.59 1.82
CA ALA A 177 -7.03 -12.78 3.23
C ALA A 177 -7.78 -13.99 3.83
N ARG A 178 -9.08 -14.08 3.55
CA ARG A 178 -9.89 -15.24 3.97
C ARG A 178 -9.41 -16.55 3.36
N LEU A 179 -9.07 -16.55 2.07
CA LEU A 179 -8.62 -17.74 1.35
C LEU A 179 -7.25 -18.26 1.81
N ILE A 180 -6.35 -17.38 2.22
CA ILE A 180 -5.04 -17.76 2.75
C ILE A 180 -5.03 -17.92 4.29
N GLY A 181 -6.15 -17.64 4.95
CA GLY A 181 -6.30 -17.84 6.40
C GLY A 181 -5.72 -16.74 7.27
N LEU A 182 -5.62 -15.50 6.76
CA LEU A 182 -5.30 -14.34 7.57
C LEU A 182 -6.50 -13.97 8.44
N LEU A 183 -6.46 -14.36 9.71
CA LEU A 183 -7.57 -14.16 10.64
C LEU A 183 -7.58 -12.77 11.28
N GLU A 184 -6.44 -12.09 11.42
CA GLU A 184 -6.36 -10.68 11.82
C GLU A 184 -5.15 -9.98 11.17
N PRO A 185 -5.37 -9.13 10.16
CA PRO A 185 -4.28 -8.51 9.40
C PRO A 185 -3.75 -7.20 9.99
N GLY A 186 -4.32 -6.70 11.10
CA GLY A 186 -3.91 -5.42 11.69
C GLY A 186 -2.74 -5.57 12.66
N GLN A 187 -3.02 -6.10 13.85
CA GLN A 187 -2.09 -6.01 14.98
C GLN A 187 -0.97 -7.05 14.93
N ALA A 188 -1.31 -8.34 14.82
CA ALA A 188 -0.33 -9.43 14.76
C ALA A 188 0.60 -9.32 13.55
N LEU A 189 0.09 -8.80 12.43
CA LEU A 189 0.87 -8.65 11.22
C LEU A 189 1.80 -7.42 11.30
N LYS A 190 1.35 -6.28 11.88
CA LYS A 190 2.22 -5.14 12.19
C LYS A 190 3.34 -5.53 13.16
N GLU A 191 3.05 -6.39 14.15
CA GLU A 191 4.05 -6.95 15.07
C GLU A 191 5.13 -7.78 14.36
N MET A 192 4.77 -8.55 13.33
CA MET A 192 5.75 -9.30 12.50
C MET A 192 6.73 -8.38 11.75
N PHE A 193 6.38 -7.12 11.54
CA PHE A 193 7.25 -6.08 10.98
C PHE A 193 7.90 -5.19 12.04
N GLY A 194 7.72 -5.49 13.34
CA GLY A 194 8.25 -4.70 14.45
C GLY A 194 7.53 -3.36 14.68
N LEU A 195 6.27 -3.25 14.26
CA LEU A 195 5.52 -1.97 14.19
C LEU A 195 4.56 -1.74 15.35
N SER A 196 4.60 -2.56 16.40
CA SER A 196 3.72 -2.37 17.57
C SER A 196 4.24 -1.25 18.46
N SER A 197 3.45 -0.17 18.53
CA SER A 197 3.63 0.85 19.57
C SER A 197 3.05 0.31 20.88
N HIS A 198 3.90 -0.21 21.77
CA HIS A 198 3.49 -0.51 23.14
C HIS A 198 3.28 0.82 23.87
N SER A 199 2.07 1.36 23.86
CA SER A 199 1.69 2.41 24.81
C SER A 199 1.51 1.77 26.18
N HIS A 200 2.59 1.68 26.96
CA HIS A 200 2.50 1.46 28.39
C HIS A 200 1.84 2.70 29.03
N HIS A 201 0.56 2.60 29.34
CA HIS A 201 -0.08 3.42 30.36
C HIS A 201 -1.00 2.56 31.20
N SER A 202 -0.46 2.07 32.32
CA SER A 202 -1.00 2.20 33.68
C SER A 202 0.04 1.69 34.67
#